data_AF-H0WAW3-F1
#
_entry.id   AF-H0WAW3-F1
#
_cell.length_a   1.000
_cell.length_b   1.000
_cell.length_c   1.000
_cell.angle_alpha   90.00
_cell.angle_beta   90.00
_cell.angle_gamma   90.00
#
_symmetry.space_group_name_H-M   'P 1'
#
loop_
_entity.id
_entity.type
_entity.pdbx_description
1 polymer ?
#
loop_
_entity_poly.entity_id
_entity_poly.type
_entity_poly.pdbx_seq_one_letter_code
_entity_poly.pdbx_strand_id
1 'polypeptide(L)'
;MAHKRMKPRKHPVSRSTRAQLQFPVSRVERYLRENGYLRLSACTPVFLAGILEYLTASALHLAARVAHRRHKKRISPEHLARALEKSEQLRQVFGDSTKALLDEIIQAKKK
;
A
#
# COMPACT_ATOMS: atom_id res chain seq x y z
N MET A 1 20.66 25.79 46.20
CA MET A 1 20.80 24.76 45.14
C MET A 1 19.55 24.77 44.27
N ALA A 2 19.67 25.02 42.96
CA ALA A 2 18.52 25.18 42.08
C ALA A 2 18.02 23.82 41.55
N HIS A 3 16.77 23.46 41.84
CA HIS A 3 16.11 22.31 41.24
C HIS A 3 15.72 22.61 39.79
N LYS A 4 16.42 21.98 38.84
CA LYS A 4 16.11 22.04 37.41
C LYS A 4 14.83 21.23 37.14
N ARG A 5 13.69 21.92 36.99
CA ARG A 5 12.40 21.30 36.61
C ARG A 5 12.56 20.55 35.27
N MET A 6 12.43 19.23 35.27
CA MET A 6 12.37 18.44 34.02
C MET A 6 11.07 18.74 33.27
N LYS A 7 11.17 19.23 32.04
CA LYS A 7 10.01 19.40 31.16
C LYS A 7 9.49 18.02 30.72
N PRO A 8 8.16 17.80 30.69
CA PRO A 8 7.59 16.53 30.23
C PRO A 8 7.96 16.27 28.77
N ARG A 9 8.44 15.07 28.46
CA ARG A 9 8.76 14.64 27.08
C ARG A 9 7.46 14.45 26.29
N LYS A 10 7.33 15.15 25.17
CA LYS A 10 6.20 14.95 24.24
C LYS A 10 6.25 13.54 23.66
N HIS A 11 5.09 12.90 23.53
CA HIS A 11 4.99 11.60 22.87
C HIS A 11 5.46 11.70 21.42
N PRO A 12 6.28 10.74 20.94
CA PRO A 12 6.75 10.74 19.57
C PRO A 12 5.58 10.47 18.62
N VAL A 13 5.28 11.43 17.75
CA VAL A 13 4.30 11.26 16.66
C VAL A 13 5.00 10.58 15.48
N SER A 14 4.41 9.51 14.96
CA SER A 14 4.96 8.76 13.83
C SER A 14 4.97 9.60 12.55
N ARG A 15 5.90 9.30 11.63
CA ARG A 15 5.96 10.01 10.33
C ARG A 15 4.73 9.76 9.46
N SER A 16 4.16 8.56 9.51
CA SER A 16 2.90 8.22 8.85
C SER A 16 1.75 9.08 9.37
N THR A 17 1.62 9.20 10.70
CA THR A 17 0.59 10.04 11.33
C THR A 17 0.75 11.52 10.94
N ARG A 18 1.99 12.04 10.90
CA ARG A 18 2.25 13.42 10.44
C ARG A 18 1.90 13.64 8.97
N ALA A 19 2.13 12.62 8.13
CA ALA A 19 1.82 12.66 6.70
C ALA A 19 0.35 12.30 6.38
N GLN A 20 -0.46 11.94 7.39
CA GLN A 20 -1.84 11.46 7.21
C GLN A 20 -1.94 10.22 6.30
N LEU A 21 -0.94 9.35 6.34
CA LEU A 21 -0.90 8.10 5.59
C LEU A 21 -1.15 6.91 6.50
N GLN A 22 -1.94 5.94 6.02
CA GLN A 22 -2.06 4.62 6.64
C GLN A 22 -0.81 3.77 6.40
N PHE A 23 -0.14 3.98 5.27
CA PHE A 23 1.05 3.22 4.92
C PHE A 23 2.27 3.66 5.78
N PRO A 24 3.14 2.70 6.17
CA PRO A 24 4.25 2.96 7.08
C PRO A 24 5.43 3.66 6.40
N VAL A 25 5.51 4.99 6.47
CA VAL A 25 6.56 5.83 5.85
C VAL A 25 7.96 5.38 6.26
N SER A 26 8.16 5.12 7.56
CA SER A 26 9.48 4.69 8.06
C SER A 26 9.91 3.32 7.52
N ARG A 27 8.95 2.42 7.23
CA ARG A 27 9.25 1.10 6.67
C ARG A 27 9.63 1.21 5.18
N VAL A 28 8.95 2.09 4.45
CA VAL A 28 9.28 2.39 3.05
C VAL A 28 10.70 2.95 2.94
N GLU A 29 11.07 3.90 3.80
CA GLU A 29 12.45 4.42 3.81
C GLU A 29 13.48 3.32 4.11
N ARG A 30 13.22 2.47 5.10
CA ARG A 30 14.12 1.36 5.44
C ARG A 30 14.35 0.47 4.22
N TYR A 31 13.28 0.08 3.51
CA TYR A 31 13.41 -0.73 2.30
C TYR A 31 14.17 -0.02 1.18
N LEU A 32 14.01 1.29 1.01
CA LEU A 32 14.81 2.03 0.03
C LEU A 32 16.31 1.99 0.40
N ARG A 33 16.65 2.16 1.68
CA ARG A 33 18.06 2.12 2.13
C ARG A 33 18.67 0.73 2.01
N GLU A 34 17.91 -0.31 2.35
CA GLU A 34 18.33 -1.72 2.20
C GLU A 34 18.60 -2.10 0.73
N ASN A 35 17.89 -1.47 -0.22
CA ASN A 35 18.09 -1.65 -1.66
C ASN A 35 19.15 -0.68 -2.25
N GLY A 36 20.01 -0.07 -1.43
CA GLY A 36 21.15 0.72 -1.90
C GLY A 36 20.85 2.18 -2.22
N TYR A 37 19.65 2.70 -1.94
CA TYR A 37 19.35 4.13 -2.09
C TYR A 37 19.84 4.91 -0.85
N LEU A 38 21.06 5.46 -0.93
CA LEU A 38 21.76 6.07 0.21
C LEU A 38 21.33 7.51 0.51
N ARG A 39 21.09 8.32 -0.53
CA ARG A 39 20.76 9.75 -0.42
C ARG A 39 19.29 10.00 -0.78
N LEU A 40 18.42 9.83 0.21
CA LEU A 40 16.98 10.07 0.07
C LEU A 40 16.64 11.45 0.65
N SER A 41 15.91 12.27 -0.12
CA SER A 41 15.24 13.45 0.44
C SER A 41 14.19 13.00 1.47
N ALA A 42 13.96 13.81 2.51
CA ALA A 42 12.97 13.52 3.55
C ALA A 42 11.55 13.29 3.00
N CYS A 43 11.23 13.89 1.85
CA CYS A 43 9.93 13.73 1.19
C CYS A 43 9.80 12.42 0.39
N THR A 44 10.91 11.82 -0.04
CA THR A 44 10.92 10.61 -0.89
C THR A 44 10.11 9.45 -0.30
N PRO A 45 10.33 9.02 0.96
CA PRO A 45 9.56 7.91 1.52
C PRO A 45 8.09 8.27 1.77
N VAL A 46 7.78 9.54 2.00
CA VAL A 46 6.39 10.02 2.16
C VAL A 46 5.66 9.94 0.83
N PHE A 47 6.29 10.43 -0.24
CA PHE A 47 5.73 10.42 -1.58
C PHE A 47 5.49 8.99 -2.08
N LEU A 48 6.48 8.11 -1.94
CA LEU A 48 6.33 6.72 -2.34
C LEU A 48 5.27 6.00 -1.50
N ALA A 49 5.22 6.21 -0.19
CA ALA A 49 4.17 5.64 0.66
C ALA A 49 2.77 6.09 0.22
N GLY A 50 2.60 7.37 -0.14
CA GLY A 50 1.34 7.91 -0.66
C GLY A 50 0.91 7.27 -1.99
N ILE A 51 1.85 7.08 -2.92
CA ILE A 51 1.56 6.39 -4.19
C ILE A 51 1.13 4.94 -3.94
N LEU A 52 1.87 4.21 -3.09
CA LEU A 52 1.54 2.83 -2.77
C LEU A 52 0.16 2.71 -2.08
N GLU A 53 -0.16 3.63 -1.19
CA GLU A 53 -1.48 3.70 -0.54
C GLU A 53 -2.58 3.97 -1.55
N TYR A 54 -2.39 4.95 -2.43
CA TYR A 54 -3.35 5.30 -3.49
C TYR A 54 -3.62 4.13 -4.44
N LEU A 55 -2.57 3.45 -4.91
CA LEU A 55 -2.69 2.31 -5.81
C LEU A 55 -3.41 1.14 -5.12
N THR A 56 -3.06 0.86 -3.87
CA THR A 56 -3.71 -0.19 -3.08
C THR A 56 -5.18 0.11 -2.83
N ALA A 57 -5.50 1.34 -2.43
CA ALA A 57 -6.87 1.79 -2.21
C ALA A 57 -7.70 1.71 -3.49
N SER A 58 -7.14 2.13 -4.63
CA SER A 58 -7.81 2.07 -5.94
C SER A 58 -8.09 0.63 -6.37
N ALA A 59 -7.11 -0.26 -6.22
CA ALA A 59 -7.27 -1.68 -6.54
C ALA A 59 -8.34 -2.34 -5.64
N LEU A 60 -8.31 -2.07 -4.33
CA LEU A 60 -9.28 -2.59 -3.37
C LEU A 60 -10.69 -2.02 -3.61
N HIS A 61 -10.82 -0.74 -3.96
CA HIS A 61 -12.11 -0.13 -4.26
C HIS A 61 -12.79 -0.80 -5.46
N LEU A 62 -12.04 -1.01 -6.55
CA LEU A 62 -12.57 -1.69 -7.73
C LEU A 62 -12.90 -3.16 -7.44
N ALA A 63 -12.04 -3.86 -6.69
CA ALA A 63 -12.29 -5.24 -6.28
C ALA A 63 -13.53 -5.35 -5.38
N ALA A 64 -13.72 -4.41 -4.45
CA ALA A 64 -14.91 -4.33 -3.60
C ALA A 64 -16.18 -4.12 -4.43
N ARG A 65 -16.14 -3.23 -5.43
CA ARG A 65 -17.25 -3.02 -6.36
C ARG A 65 -17.60 -4.29 -7.13
N VAL A 66 -16.59 -5.06 -7.57
CA VAL A 66 -16.81 -6.35 -8.23
C VAL A 66 -17.41 -7.38 -7.26
N ALA A 67 -16.90 -7.46 -6.03
CA ALA A 67 -17.42 -8.36 -5.00
C ALA A 67 -18.90 -8.05 -4.67
N HIS A 68 -19.21 -6.77 -4.49
CA HIS A 68 -20.56 -6.30 -4.18
C HIS A 68 -21.55 -6.63 -5.30
N ARG A 69 -21.16 -6.40 -6.56
CA ARG A 69 -21.96 -6.77 -7.75
C ARG A 69 -22.23 -8.27 -7.85
N ARG A 70 -21.37 -9.11 -7.25
CA ARG A 70 -21.54 -10.57 -7.17
C ARG A 70 -22.23 -11.02 -5.87
N HIS A 71 -22.80 -10.08 -5.11
CA HIS A 71 -23.43 -10.32 -3.81
C HIS A 71 -22.51 -11.01 -2.79
N LYS A 72 -21.19 -10.76 -2.87
CA LYS A 72 -20.20 -11.27 -1.93
C LYS A 72 -19.73 -10.16 -1.00
N LYS A 73 -19.67 -10.45 0.31
CA LYS A 73 -19.15 -9.52 1.33
C LYS A 73 -17.62 -9.52 1.42
N ARG A 74 -16.96 -10.62 1.03
CA ARG A 74 -15.50 -10.78 1.09
C ARG A 74 -14.87 -10.54 -0.30
N ILE A 75 -13.80 -9.75 -0.34
CA ILE A 75 -12.96 -9.62 -1.53
C ILE A 75 -12.14 -10.91 -1.67
N SER A 76 -12.26 -11.57 -2.81
CA SER A 76 -11.47 -12.75 -3.18
C SER A 76 -10.45 -12.37 -4.26
N PRO A 77 -9.41 -13.19 -4.47
CA PRO A 77 -8.44 -12.97 -5.53
C PRO A 77 -9.10 -12.81 -6.92
N GLU A 78 -10.20 -13.52 -7.19
CA GLU A 78 -10.98 -13.39 -8.43
C GLU A 78 -11.59 -11.99 -8.63
N HIS A 79 -12.01 -11.33 -7.56
CA HIS A 79 -12.56 -9.98 -7.64
C HIS A 79 -11.48 -8.97 -7.99
N LEU A 80 -10.28 -9.15 -7.44
CA LEU A 80 -9.11 -8.32 -7.73
C LEU A 80 -8.64 -8.51 -9.17
N ALA A 81 -8.48 -9.76 -9.59
CA ALA A 81 -8.23 -10.19 -10.97
C ALA A 81 -9.14 -9.48 -11.98
N ARG A 82 -10.47 -9.56 -11.78
CA ARG A 82 -11.45 -8.95 -12.69
C ARG A 82 -11.46 -7.43 -12.61
N ALA A 83 -11.13 -6.85 -11.45
CA ALA A 83 -11.01 -5.40 -11.29
C ALA A 83 -9.81 -4.87 -12.08
N LEU A 84 -8.65 -5.51 -11.94
CA LEU A 84 -7.42 -5.16 -12.65
C LEU A 84 -7.60 -5.31 -14.16
N GLU A 85 -8.24 -6.38 -14.63
CA GLU A 85 -8.54 -6.58 -16.04
C GLU A 85 -9.43 -5.48 -16.64
N LYS A 86 -10.31 -4.86 -15.86
CA LYS A 86 -11.25 -3.86 -16.37
C LYS A 86 -10.73 -2.42 -16.32
N SER A 87 -9.74 -2.16 -15.48
CA SER A 87 -9.18 -0.81 -15.33
C SER A 87 -7.96 -0.62 -16.22
N GLU A 88 -8.04 0.29 -17.17
CA GLU A 88 -6.92 0.64 -18.05
C GLU A 88 -5.71 1.19 -17.26
N GLN A 89 -5.97 2.06 -16.27
CA GLN A 89 -4.94 2.66 -15.43
C GLN A 89 -4.15 1.62 -14.63
N LEU A 90 -4.83 0.65 -14.00
CA LEU A 90 -4.13 -0.40 -13.25
C LEU A 90 -3.49 -1.43 -14.19
N ARG A 91 -4.05 -1.67 -15.39
CA ARG A 91 -3.39 -2.50 -16.40
C ARG A 91 -2.05 -1.92 -16.83
N GLN A 92 -1.91 -0.61 -16.96
CA GLN A 92 -0.62 0.00 -17.28
C GLN A 92 0.40 -0.20 -16.16
N VAL A 93 -0.04 -0.17 -14.91
CA VAL A 93 0.82 -0.34 -13.73
C VAL A 93 1.19 -1.82 -13.49
N PHE A 94 0.27 -2.75 -13.74
CA PHE A 94 0.43 -4.18 -13.41
C PHE A 94 0.60 -5.12 -14.61
N GLY A 95 0.48 -4.60 -15.83
CA GLY A 95 0.75 -5.23 -17.14
C GLY A 95 0.77 -6.75 -17.16
N ASP A 96 1.98 -7.31 -17.17
CA ASP A 96 2.22 -8.74 -17.31
C ASP A 96 1.99 -9.53 -16.01
N SER A 97 2.24 -8.92 -14.85
CA SER A 97 2.05 -9.52 -13.53
C SER A 97 0.58 -9.88 -13.26
N THR A 98 -0.35 -9.18 -13.89
CA THR A 98 -1.79 -9.49 -13.80
C THR A 98 -2.13 -10.89 -14.32
N LYS A 99 -1.45 -11.35 -15.38
CA LYS A 99 -1.70 -12.67 -15.99
C LYS A 99 -1.16 -13.79 -15.11
N ALA A 100 0.06 -13.64 -14.59
CA ALA A 100 0.64 -14.60 -13.65
C ALA A 100 -0.24 -14.77 -12.40
N LEU A 101 -0.77 -13.67 -11.86
CA LEU A 101 -1.65 -13.69 -10.70
C LEU A 101 -3.00 -14.36 -11.01
N LEU A 102 -3.54 -14.16 -12.22
CA LEU A 102 -4.72 -14.89 -12.71
C LEU A 102 -4.44 -16.39 -12.84
N ASP A 103 -3.30 -16.75 -13.41
CA ASP A 103 -2.90 -18.14 -13.63
C ASP A 103 -2.69 -18.87 -12.30
N GLU A 104 -2.03 -18.25 -11.32
CA GLU A 104 -1.89 -18.81 -9.96
C GLU A 104 -3.24 -19.02 -9.27
N ILE A 105 -4.18 -18.06 -9.38
CA ILE A 105 -5.53 -18.20 -8.81
C ILE A 105 -6.30 -19.34 -9.47
N ILE A 106 -6.19 -19.50 -10.80
CA ILE A 106 -6.85 -20.57 -11.55
C ILE A 106 -6.25 -21.94 -11.16
N GLN A 107 -4.93 -22.04 -11.00
CA GLN A 107 -4.28 -23.27 -10.55
C GLN A 107 -4.65 -23.64 -9.12
N ALA A 108 -4.78 -22.66 -8.22
CA ALA A 108 -5.20 -22.89 -6.83
C ALA A 108 -6.65 -23.40 -6.70
N LYS A 109 -7.48 -23.28 -7.74
CA LYS A 109 -8.84 -23.84 -7.79
C LYS A 109 -8.94 -25.24 -8.42
N LYS A 110 -7.88 -25.71 -9.09
CA LYS A 110 -7.83 -27.03 -9.74
C LYS A 110 -7.28 -28.14 -8.84
N LYS A 111 -6.88 -27.82 -7.61
CA LYS A 111 -6.37 -28.74 -6.60
C LYS A 111 -7.34 -28.79 -5.43
#